data_AF-A0A832GMA1-F1
#
_entry.id   AF-A0A832GMA1-F1
#
_cell.length_a   1.000
_cell.length_b   1.000
_cell.length_c   1.000
_cell.angle_alpha   90.00
_cell.angle_beta   90.00
_cell.angle_gamma   90.00
#
_symmetry.space_group_name_H-M   'P 1'
#
loop_
_entity.id
_entity.type
_entity.pdbx_description
1 polymer ?
#
loop_
_entity_poly.entity_id
_entity_poly.type
_entity_poly.pdbx_seq_one_letter_code
_entity_poly.pdbx_strand_id
1 'polypeptide(L)'
;MEKFLLILRLMTEREFRILKDLFYFEPDCAKFIARRLRLDLKEVMDGLKFLENLGILVRVSQTFVKKGGKIKHRNHTYYEINSEWRKFLKKSLFKKERV
;
A
#
# COMPACT_ATOMS: atom_id res chain seq x y z
N MET A 1 -14.56 -9.97 -11.70
CA MET A 1 -13.62 -8.97 -12.27
C MET A 1 -14.22 -7.57 -12.30
N GLU A 2 -15.50 -7.40 -12.64
CA GLU A 2 -16.17 -6.09 -12.71
C GLU A 2 -16.09 -5.28 -11.41
N LYS A 3 -16.23 -5.92 -10.23
CA LYS A 3 -16.05 -5.29 -8.91
C LYS A 3 -14.75 -4.50 -8.80
N PHE A 4 -13.62 -5.06 -9.24
CA PHE A 4 -12.32 -4.41 -9.11
C PHE A 4 -12.20 -3.19 -10.02
N LEU A 5 -12.72 -3.28 -11.24
CA LEU A 5 -12.71 -2.18 -12.20
C LEU A 5 -13.59 -1.02 -11.73
N LEU A 6 -14.74 -1.31 -11.12
CA LEU A 6 -15.60 -0.28 -10.52
C LEU A 6 -14.89 0.45 -9.38
N ILE A 7 -14.19 -0.29 -8.50
CA ILE A 7 -13.47 0.31 -7.38
C ILE A 7 -12.28 1.17 -7.88
N LEU A 8 -11.59 0.76 -8.94
CA LEU A 8 -10.52 1.57 -9.55
C LEU A 8 -11.02 2.92 -10.07
N ARG A 9 -12.26 2.99 -10.57
CA ARG A 9 -12.86 4.27 -11.03
C ARG A 9 -13.14 5.25 -9.90
N LEU A 10 -13.15 4.80 -8.65
CA LEU A 10 -13.32 5.67 -7.48
C LEU A 10 -11.99 6.29 -7.02
N MET A 11 -10.86 5.85 -7.56
CA MET A 11 -9.53 6.35 -7.18
C MET A 11 -9.20 7.61 -7.96
N THR A 12 -8.58 8.58 -7.30
CA THR A 12 -7.87 9.65 -7.99
C THR A 12 -6.47 9.19 -8.38
N GLU A 13 -5.77 10.02 -9.15
CA GLU A 13 -4.36 9.78 -9.52
C GLU A 13 -3.47 9.57 -8.28
N ARG A 14 -3.75 10.26 -7.17
CA ARG A 14 -2.99 10.11 -5.93
C ARG A 14 -3.11 8.70 -5.37
N GLU A 15 -4.33 8.18 -5.22
CA GLU A 15 -4.52 6.82 -4.68
C GLU A 15 -3.96 5.77 -5.62
N PHE A 16 -4.07 5.99 -6.94
CA PHE A 16 -3.48 5.09 -7.92
C PHE A 16 -1.94 5.06 -7.81
N ARG A 17 -1.28 6.21 -7.62
CA ARG A 17 0.17 6.29 -7.40
C ARG A 17 0.60 5.59 -6.12
N ILE A 18 -0.13 5.76 -5.01
CA ILE A 18 0.13 5.07 -3.74
C ILE A 18 -0.03 3.56 -3.91
N LEU A 19 -1.10 3.10 -4.56
CA LEU A 19 -1.35 1.69 -4.83
C LEU A 19 -0.25 1.08 -5.70
N LYS A 20 0.20 1.79 -6.73
CA LYS A 20 1.31 1.37 -7.60
C LYS A 20 2.61 1.26 -6.82
N ASP A 21 2.95 2.24 -5.98
CA ASP A 21 4.15 2.20 -5.14
C ASP A 21 4.18 0.96 -4.24
N LEU A 22 3.09 0.71 -3.50
CA LEU A 22 2.97 -0.47 -2.64
C LEU A 22 3.03 -1.80 -3.40
N PHE A 23 2.57 -1.84 -4.66
CA PHE A 23 2.64 -3.05 -5.47
C PHE A 23 4.08 -3.43 -5.82
N TYR A 24 4.94 -2.44 -6.08
CA TYR A 24 6.34 -2.66 -6.46
C TYR A 24 7.29 -2.77 -5.26
N PHE A 25 7.04 -2.01 -4.19
CA PHE A 25 7.96 -1.89 -3.05
C PHE A 25 7.59 -2.75 -1.82
N GLU A 26 6.55 -3.59 -1.92
CA GLU A 26 6.04 -4.43 -0.81
C GLU A 26 5.49 -3.56 0.36
N PRO A 27 5.06 -4.13 1.50
CA PRO A 27 4.39 -3.35 2.54
C PRO A 27 5.23 -2.23 3.11
N ASP A 28 4.66 -1.02 3.18
CA ASP A 28 5.37 0.17 3.64
C ASP A 28 4.49 1.12 4.46
N CYS A 29 5.11 2.10 5.14
CA CYS A 29 4.43 3.12 5.92
C CYS A 29 4.33 4.45 5.17
N ALA A 30 3.35 5.28 5.57
CA ALA A 30 3.04 6.55 4.92
C ALA A 30 4.25 7.47 4.73
N LYS A 31 5.16 7.50 5.71
CA LYS A 31 6.38 8.32 5.67
C LYS A 31 7.29 7.98 4.50
N PHE A 32 7.49 6.69 4.23
CA PHE A 32 8.39 6.25 3.16
C PHE A 32 7.73 6.40 1.79
N ILE A 33 6.43 6.12 1.69
CA ILE A 33 5.64 6.34 0.48
C ILE A 33 5.63 7.83 0.10
N ALA A 34 5.33 8.72 1.05
CA ALA A 34 5.33 10.17 0.82
C ALA A 34 6.67 10.68 0.29
N ARG A 35 7.77 10.20 0.88
CA ARG A 35 9.12 10.53 0.42
C ARG A 35 9.41 10.02 -1.00
N ARG A 36 9.04 8.77 -1.34
CA ARG A 36 9.24 8.21 -2.68
C ARG A 36 8.42 8.93 -3.74
N LEU A 37 7.16 9.21 -3.44
CA LEU A 37 6.22 9.84 -4.38
C LEU A 37 6.32 11.37 -4.42
N ARG A 38 7.11 11.98 -3.53
CA ARG A 38 7.20 13.43 -3.33
C ARG A 38 5.81 14.05 -3.11
N LEU A 39 5.02 13.39 -2.28
CA LEU A 39 3.67 13.82 -1.88
C LEU A 39 3.68 14.31 -0.44
N ASP A 40 2.68 15.11 -0.08
CA ASP A 40 2.47 15.50 1.31
C ASP A 40 2.10 14.27 2.16
N LEU A 41 2.59 14.25 3.41
CA LEU A 41 2.39 13.12 4.31
C LEU A 41 0.90 12.93 4.64
N LYS A 42 0.16 14.01 4.87
CA LYS A 42 -1.27 13.95 5.19
C LYS A 42 -2.05 13.41 3.99
N GLU A 43 -1.73 13.86 2.78
CA GLU A 43 -2.35 13.34 1.56
C GLU A 43 -2.11 11.84 1.37
N VAL A 44 -0.91 11.36 1.66
CA VAL A 44 -0.61 9.92 1.61
C VAL A 44 -1.37 9.16 2.69
N MET A 45 -1.46 9.69 3.91
CA MET A 45 -2.25 9.06 4.98
C MET A 45 -3.74 8.98 4.62
N ASP A 46 -4.30 10.05 4.05
CA ASP A 46 -5.70 10.10 3.60
C ASP A 46 -5.94 9.07 2.48
N GLY A 47 -5.02 8.97 1.51
CA GLY A 47 -5.09 7.98 0.43
C GLY A 47 -4.95 6.53 0.93
N LEU A 48 -4.04 6.26 1.87
CA LEU A 48 -3.89 4.94 2.49
C LEU A 48 -5.15 4.52 3.24
N LYS A 49 -5.76 5.44 4.01
CA LYS A 49 -7.01 5.19 4.72
C LYS A 49 -8.16 4.91 3.75
N PHE A 50 -8.23 5.64 2.64
CA PHE A 50 -9.22 5.39 1.59
C PHE A 50 -9.06 3.98 0.99
N LEU A 51 -7.85 3.61 0.60
CA LEU A 51 -7.56 2.30 0.02
C LEU A 51 -7.78 1.16 1.04
N GLU A 52 -7.50 1.38 2.32
CA GLU A 52 -7.84 0.48 3.42
C GLU A 52 -9.36 0.29 3.55
N ASN A 53 -10.13 1.38 3.56
CA ASN A 53 -11.60 1.32 3.68
C ASN A 53 -12.27 0.58 2.51
N LEU A 54 -11.63 0.58 1.33
CA LEU A 54 -12.07 -0.20 0.17
C LEU A 54 -11.66 -1.68 0.22
N GLY A 55 -10.98 -2.11 1.28
CA GLY A 55 -10.47 -3.48 1.46
C GLY A 55 -9.29 -3.83 0.54
N ILE A 56 -8.65 -2.82 -0.06
CA ILE A 56 -7.52 -2.98 -0.99
C ILE A 56 -6.23 -3.17 -0.20
N LEU A 57 -6.10 -2.39 0.88
CA LEU A 57 -4.98 -2.48 1.80
C LEU A 57 -5.39 -3.10 3.12
N VAL A 58 -4.45 -3.79 3.75
CA VAL A 58 -4.53 -4.28 5.12
C VAL A 58 -3.39 -3.71 5.94
N ARG A 59 -3.63 -3.43 7.23
CA ARG A 59 -2.57 -3.03 8.15
C ARG A 59 -1.75 -4.23 8.54
N VAL A 60 -0.43 -4.13 8.42
CA VAL A 60 0.50 -5.14 8.92
C VAL A 60 0.67 -4.93 10.41
N SER A 61 0.10 -5.83 11.21
CA SER A 61 0.06 -5.79 12.67
C SER A 61 1.35 -6.30 13.35
N GLN A 62 2.45 -6.47 12.62
CA GLN A 62 3.72 -6.85 13.23
C GLN A 62 4.28 -5.70 14.06
N THR A 63 3.99 -5.75 15.35
CA THR A 63 4.30 -4.74 16.37
C THR A 63 5.80 -4.67 16.69
N PHE A 64 6.59 -5.67 16.27
CA PHE A 64 7.93 -5.88 16.80
C PHE A 64 8.96 -6.34 15.75
N VAL A 65 10.12 -5.68 15.75
CA VAL A 65 11.33 -6.19 15.07
C VAL A 65 12.34 -6.60 16.15
N LYS A 66 12.80 -7.86 16.12
CA LYS A 66 13.96 -8.28 16.92
C LYS A 66 15.23 -7.81 16.19
N LYS A 67 15.97 -6.87 16.80
CA LYS A 67 17.30 -6.45 16.33
C LYS A 67 18.30 -6.62 17.45
N GLY A 68 19.28 -7.52 17.27
CA GLY A 68 20.32 -7.80 18.28
C GLY A 68 19.76 -8.27 19.62
N GLY A 69 18.74 -9.14 19.61
CA GLY A 69 18.10 -9.66 20.83
C GLY A 69 17.11 -8.72 21.53
N LYS A 70 17.03 -7.43 21.14
CA LYS A 70 16.05 -6.48 21.70
C LYS A 70 14.81 -6.36 20.80
N ILE A 71 13.64 -6.41 21.44
CA ILE A 71 12.35 -6.14 20.81
C ILE A 71 12.24 -4.63 20.61
N LYS A 72 12.15 -4.18 19.35
CA LYS A 72 11.85 -2.78 19.02
C LYS A 72 10.41 -2.67 18.56
N HIS A 73 9.65 -1.78 19.19
CA HIS A 73 8.32 -1.40 18.71
C HIS A 73 8.45 -0.73 17.35
N ARG A 74 7.67 -1.19 16.37
CA ARG A 74 7.41 -0.40 15.16
C ARG A 74 6.32 0.61 15.51
N ASN A 75 6.69 1.88 15.68
CA ASN A 75 5.74 2.97 15.91
C ASN A 75 5.00 3.41 14.63
N HIS A 76 5.21 2.71 13.52
CA HIS A 76 4.61 3.04 12.23
C HIS A 76 3.62 1.96 11.81
N THR A 77 2.45 2.38 11.35
CA THR A 77 1.50 1.51 10.65
C THR A 77 2.02 1.25 9.24
N TYR A 78 2.19 -0.03 8.92
CA TYR A 78 2.54 -0.50 7.59
C TYR A 78 1.27 -0.97 6.88
N TYR A 79 1.18 -0.73 5.58
CA TYR A 79 0.07 -1.15 4.74
C TYR A 79 0.57 -2.14 3.68
N GLU A 80 -0.18 -3.21 3.49
CA GLU A 80 0.06 -4.25 2.49
C GLU A 80 -1.15 -4.36 1.56
N ILE A 81 -0.92 -4.63 0.27
CA ILE A 81 -2.02 -4.94 -0.65
C ILE A 81 -2.59 -6.32 -0.31
N ASN A 82 -3.92 -6.39 -0.13
CA ASN A 82 -4.60 -7.65 0.13
C ASN A 82 -4.29 -8.68 -0.98
N SER A 83 -4.32 -9.98 -0.64
CA SER A 83 -3.92 -11.04 -1.56
C SER A 83 -4.79 -11.15 -2.82
N GLU A 84 -6.09 -10.87 -2.73
CA GLU A 84 -7.06 -10.88 -3.82
C GLU A 84 -6.78 -9.74 -4.82
N TRP A 85 -6.63 -8.52 -4.31
CA TRP A 85 -6.25 -7.33 -5.05
C TRP A 85 -4.88 -7.47 -5.68
N ARG A 86 -3.91 -8.04 -4.96
CA ARG A 86 -2.58 -8.27 -5.51
C ARG A 86 -2.59 -9.20 -6.72
N LYS A 87 -3.38 -10.29 -6.67
CA LYS A 87 -3.60 -11.19 -7.82
C LYS A 87 -4.26 -10.44 -8.98
N PHE A 88 -5.30 -9.64 -8.69
CA PHE A 88 -6.00 -8.86 -9.71
C PHE A 88 -5.08 -7.82 -10.39
N LEU A 89 -4.34 -7.02 -9.62
CA LEU A 89 -3.42 -6.00 -10.12
C LEU A 89 -2.32 -6.62 -10.99
N LYS A 90 -1.75 -7.75 -10.55
CA LYS A 90 -0.73 -8.48 -11.32
C LYS A 90 -1.23 -8.96 -12.68
N LYS A 91 -2.50 -9.39 -12.75
CA LYS A 91 -3.11 -9.90 -13.99
C LYS A 91 -3.54 -8.78 -14.94
N SER A 92 -3.97 -7.64 -14.39
CA SER A 92 -4.79 -6.67 -15.14
C SER A 92 -4.09 -5.33 -15.40
N LEU A 93 -3.15 -4.93 -14.53
CA LEU A 93 -2.62 -3.55 -14.53
C LEU A 93 -1.10 -3.49 -14.47
N PHE A 94 -0.49 -4.26 -13.57
CA PHE A 94 0.94 -4.20 -13.32
C PHE A 94 1.56 -5.55 -13.67
N LYS A 95 2.22 -5.64 -14.83
CA LYS A 95 3.18 -6.71 -15.05
C LYS A 95 4.37 -6.41 -14.14
N LYS A 96 4.77 -7.39 -13.32
CA LYS A 96 6.05 -7.31 -12.61
C LYS A 96 7.11 -7.36 -13.70
N GLU A 97 7.60 -6.21 -14.15
CA GLU A 97 8.78 -6.15 -14.99
C GLU A 97 9.88 -6.81 -14.17
N ARG A 98 10.40 -7.93 -14.69
CA ARG A 98 11.61 -8.53 -14.16
C ARG A 98 12.73 -7.56 -14.53
N VAL A 99 13.09 -6.69 -13.59
CA VAL A 99 14.41 -6.05 -13.60
C VAL A 99 15.43 -7.10 -13.22
#